data_AF-A0A832HJW1-F1
#
_entry.id   AF-A0A832HJW1-F1
#
_cell.length_a   1.000
_cell.length_b   1.000
_cell.length_c   1.000
_cell.angle_alpha   90.00
_cell.angle_beta   90.00
_cell.angle_gamma   90.00
#
_symmetry.space_group_name_H-M   'P 1'
#
loop_
_entity.id
_entity.type
_entity.pdbx_description
1 polymer ?
#
loop_
_entity_poly.entity_id
_entity_poly.type
_entity_poly.pdbx_seq_one_letter_code
_entity_poly.pdbx_strand_id
1 'polypeptide(L)'
;MVGTAQTTSFSGGEDPNAKFAEVFGPGQIDQIIRQAVHFCWMALPKDRRNSDELESQIQRIVARALKDFRDDQQAFSVTTPK
;
A
#
# COMPACT_ATOMS: atom_id res chain seq x y z
N MET A 1 -5.68 53.99 -14.29
CA MET A 1 -4.91 52.78 -14.65
C MET A 1 -5.61 51.60 -13.99
N VAL A 2 -6.45 50.88 -14.73
CA VAL A 2 -7.17 49.70 -14.24
C VAL A 2 -6.32 48.49 -14.61
N GLY A 3 -5.73 47.85 -13.60
CA GLY A 3 -4.99 46.60 -13.77
C GLY A 3 -5.98 45.46 -13.98
N THR A 4 -5.95 44.86 -15.17
CA THR A 4 -6.67 43.62 -15.47
C THR A 4 -6.03 42.47 -14.68
N ALA A 5 -6.71 42.00 -13.65
CA ALA A 5 -6.39 40.74 -13.00
C ALA A 5 -6.76 39.60 -13.96
N GLN A 6 -5.74 38.94 -14.51
CA GLN A 6 -5.90 37.78 -15.36
C GLN A 6 -6.19 36.57 -14.45
N THR A 7 -7.46 36.17 -14.38
CA THR A 7 -7.87 34.94 -13.69
C THR A 7 -7.32 33.75 -14.48
N THR A 8 -6.19 33.18 -14.04
CA THR A 8 -5.73 31.89 -14.53
C THR A 8 -6.55 30.78 -13.87
N SER A 9 -7.57 30.33 -14.58
CA SER A 9 -8.31 29.11 -14.23
C SER A 9 -7.43 27.89 -14.50
N PHE A 10 -6.69 27.41 -13.49
CA PHE A 10 -6.10 26.07 -13.53
C PHE A 10 -7.21 25.04 -13.25
N SER A 11 -7.91 24.62 -14.30
CA SER A 11 -8.78 23.44 -14.24
C SER A 11 -7.97 22.22 -14.70
N GLY A 12 -7.20 21.65 -13.77
CA GLY A 12 -6.46 20.40 -13.94
C GLY A 12 -6.80 19.45 -12.82
N GLY A 13 -8.05 18.96 -12.79
CA GLY A 13 -8.50 17.96 -11.82
C GLY A 13 -7.91 16.60 -12.17
N GLU A 14 -6.68 16.34 -11.73
CA GLU A 14 -6.13 14.98 -11.74
C GLU A 14 -6.84 14.15 -10.67
N ASP A 15 -7.36 12.99 -11.06
CA ASP A 15 -7.97 12.04 -10.13
C ASP A 15 -6.87 11.56 -9.14
N PRO A 16 -6.96 11.89 -7.85
CA PRO A 16 -5.96 11.50 -6.87
C PRO A 16 -5.80 9.97 -6.77
N ASN A 17 -6.83 9.21 -7.13
CA ASN A 17 -6.79 7.75 -7.16
C ASN A 17 -5.96 7.22 -8.33
N ALA A 18 -5.96 7.92 -9.48
CA ALA A 18 -5.14 7.58 -10.63
C ALA A 18 -3.65 7.82 -10.34
N LYS A 19 -3.31 8.95 -9.70
CA LYS A 19 -1.93 9.21 -9.23
C LYS A 19 -1.48 8.19 -8.19
N PHE A 20 -2.37 7.78 -7.29
CA PHE A 20 -2.04 6.75 -6.32
C PHE A 20 -1.77 5.40 -7.00
N ALA A 21 -2.58 4.99 -7.98
CA ALA A 21 -2.36 3.77 -8.74
C ALA A 21 -1.10 3.81 -9.62
N GLU A 22 -0.72 4.99 -10.11
CA GLU A 22 0.53 5.21 -10.85
C GLU A 22 1.76 5.05 -9.94
N VAL A 23 1.72 5.65 -8.74
CA VAL A 23 2.83 5.62 -7.78
C VAL A 23 2.92 4.29 -7.03
N PHE A 24 1.79 3.70 -6.64
CA PHE A 24 1.69 2.45 -5.87
C PHE A 24 1.10 1.31 -6.70
N GLY A 25 1.41 1.32 -7.99
CA GLY A 25 1.04 0.24 -8.89
C GLY A 25 1.78 -1.07 -8.56
N PRO A 26 1.40 -2.19 -9.21
CA PRO A 26 1.94 -3.51 -8.91
C PRO A 26 3.47 -3.60 -8.93
N GLY A 27 4.14 -2.85 -9.82
CA GLY A 27 5.61 -2.82 -9.88
C GLY A 27 6.27 -2.21 -8.66
N GLN A 28 5.74 -1.09 -8.14
CA GLN A 28 6.26 -0.48 -6.91
C GLN A 28 5.99 -1.38 -5.70
N ILE A 29 4.80 -2.00 -5.65
CA ILE A 29 4.44 -2.94 -4.59
C ILE A 29 5.36 -4.18 -4.60
N ASP A 30 5.68 -4.74 -5.77
CA ASP A 30 6.66 -5.85 -5.89
C ASP A 30 8.00 -5.48 -5.25
N GLN A 31 8.51 -4.28 -5.55
CA GLN A 31 9.78 -3.83 -4.99
C GLN A 31 9.70 -3.64 -3.46
N ILE A 32 8.60 -3.11 -2.94
CA ILE A 32 8.37 -2.97 -1.50
C ILE A 32 8.33 -4.36 -0.84
N ILE A 33 7.66 -5.33 -1.46
CA ILE A 33 7.61 -6.72 -0.95
C ILE A 33 9.01 -7.32 -0.91
N ARG A 34 9.83 -7.16 -1.95
CA ARG A 34 11.23 -7.64 -1.96
C ARG A 34 12.05 -7.02 -0.84
N GLN A 35 11.92 -5.71 -0.63
CA GLN A 35 12.57 -5.03 0.49
C GLN A 35 12.11 -5.57 1.84
N ALA A 36 10.81 -5.80 2.02
CA ALA A 36 10.25 -6.37 3.24
C ALA A 36 10.81 -7.77 3.54
N VAL A 37 10.99 -8.62 2.51
CA VAL A 37 11.63 -9.93 2.65
C VAL A 37 13.08 -9.78 3.17
N HIS A 38 13.85 -8.85 2.61
CA HIS A 38 15.21 -8.59 3.09
C HIS A 38 15.25 -8.07 4.53
N PHE A 39 14.34 -7.17 4.90
CA PHE A 39 14.23 -6.69 6.28
C PHE A 39 13.87 -7.82 7.24
N CYS A 40 12.95 -8.71 6.85
CA CYS A 40 12.58 -9.87 7.63
C CYS A 40 13.80 -10.79 7.86
N TRP A 41 14.58 -11.08 6.82
CA TRP A 41 15.82 -11.86 6.93
C TRP A 41 16.82 -11.26 7.93
N MET A 42 17.01 -9.94 7.88
CA MET A 42 17.93 -9.26 8.80
C MET A 42 17.44 -9.27 10.25
N ALA A 43 16.13 -9.27 10.46
CA ALA A 43 15.51 -9.32 11.77
C ALA A 43 15.51 -10.72 12.41
N LEU A 44 15.66 -11.80 11.61
CA LEU A 44 15.69 -13.16 12.16
C LEU A 44 16.89 -13.38 13.10
N PRO A 45 16.69 -14.05 14.25
CA PRO A 45 17.77 -14.52 15.11
C PRO A 45 18.79 -15.35 14.31
N LYS A 46 20.09 -15.16 14.58
CA LYS A 46 21.16 -15.79 13.78
C LYS A 46 21.09 -17.32 13.81
N ASP A 47 20.65 -17.89 14.91
CA ASP A 47 20.46 -19.34 15.12
C ASP A 47 19.28 -19.92 14.34
N ARG A 48 18.35 -19.08 13.88
CA ARG A 48 17.14 -19.49 13.13
C ARG A 48 17.04 -18.88 11.74
N ARG A 49 18.10 -18.21 11.29
CA ARG A 49 18.13 -17.53 9.99
C ARG A 49 18.35 -18.54 8.87
N ASN A 50 17.26 -19.09 8.37
CA ASN A 50 17.21 -19.97 7.20
C ASN A 50 15.99 -19.60 6.34
N SER A 51 15.98 -20.10 5.10
CA SER A 51 14.95 -19.78 4.12
C SER A 51 13.55 -20.23 4.57
N ASP A 52 13.44 -21.39 5.22
CA ASP A 52 12.15 -21.94 5.65
C ASP A 52 11.50 -21.07 6.74
N GLU A 53 12.29 -20.61 7.71
CA GLU A 53 11.83 -19.70 8.76
C GLU A 53 11.43 -18.34 8.16
N LEU A 54 12.23 -17.81 7.24
CA LEU A 54 11.90 -16.57 6.53
C LEU A 54 10.56 -16.69 5.79
N GLU A 55 10.39 -17.75 5.01
CA GLU A 55 9.16 -18.01 4.26
C GLU A 55 7.96 -18.12 5.21
N SER A 56 8.10 -18.89 6.31
CA SER A 56 7.05 -19.04 7.30
C SER A 56 6.61 -17.69 7.90
N GLN A 57 7.57 -16.82 8.24
CA GLN A 57 7.27 -15.49 8.80
C GLN A 57 6.57 -14.59 7.78
N ILE A 58 7.07 -14.54 6.54
CA ILE A 58 6.47 -13.74 5.47
C ILE A 58 5.03 -14.20 5.19
N GLN A 59 4.82 -15.51 5.02
CA GLN A 59 3.48 -16.07 4.79
C GLN A 59 2.52 -15.71 5.93
N ARG A 60 2.95 -15.82 7.19
CA ARG A 60 2.13 -15.45 8.36
C ARG A 60 1.74 -13.97 8.35
N ILE A 61 2.67 -13.08 8.00
CA ILE A 61 2.42 -11.63 7.94
C ILE A 61 1.40 -11.32 6.83
N VAL A 62 1.65 -11.81 5.62
CA VAL A 62 0.76 -11.57 4.47
C VAL A 62 -0.64 -12.16 4.70
N ALA A 63 -0.71 -13.39 5.23
CA ALA A 63 -1.98 -14.03 5.53
C ALA A 63 -2.83 -13.22 6.54
N ARG A 64 -2.20 -12.67 7.59
CA ARG A 64 -2.87 -11.78 8.55
C ARG A 64 -3.33 -10.48 7.87
N ALA A 65 -2.45 -9.80 7.14
CA ALA A 65 -2.79 -8.56 6.45
C ALA A 65 -3.99 -8.73 5.49
N LEU A 66 -4.02 -9.84 4.74
CA LEU A 66 -5.14 -10.15 3.84
C LEU A 66 -6.42 -10.51 4.58
N LYS A 67 -6.31 -11.16 5.74
CA LYS A 67 -7.48 -11.43 6.59
C LYS A 67 -8.05 -10.12 7.13
N ASP A 68 -7.22 -9.29 7.73
CA ASP A 68 -7.64 -8.02 8.32
C ASP A 68 -8.30 -7.11 7.26
N PHE A 69 -7.71 -7.03 6.07
CA PHE A 69 -8.31 -6.27 4.96
C PHE A 69 -9.70 -6.79 4.54
N ARG A 70 -9.91 -8.11 4.52
CA ARG A 70 -11.23 -8.70 4.23
C ARG A 70 -12.23 -8.41 5.33
N ASP A 71 -11.81 -8.49 6.58
CA ASP A 71 -12.66 -8.24 7.73
C ASP A 71 -13.10 -6.76 7.75
N ASP A 72 -12.19 -5.84 7.44
CA ASP A 72 -12.49 -4.41 7.28
C ASP A 72 -13.53 -4.17 6.18
N GLN A 73 -13.34 -4.76 4.99
CA GLN A 73 -14.32 -4.64 3.91
C GLN A 73 -15.71 -5.12 4.33
N GLN A 74 -15.80 -6.22 5.08
CA GLN A 74 -17.08 -6.72 5.60
C GLN A 74 -17.68 -5.75 6.62
N ALA A 75 -16.89 -5.21 7.54
CA ALA A 75 -17.34 -4.27 8.56
C ALA A 75 -17.92 -2.98 7.95
N PHE A 76 -17.24 -2.40 6.94
CA PHE A 76 -17.70 -1.19 6.25
C PHE A 76 -18.90 -1.45 5.31
N SER A 77 -19.03 -2.66 4.77
CA SER A 77 -20.21 -3.06 4.00
C SER A 77 -21.49 -3.15 4.85
N VAL A 78 -21.36 -3.44 6.14
CA VAL A 78 -22.49 -3.55 7.09
C VAL A 78 -22.97 -2.17 7.58
N THR A 79 -22.13 -1.13 7.51
CA THR A 79 -22.44 0.20 8.05
C THR A 79 -23.00 1.21 7.05
N THR A 80 -23.10 0.86 5.76
CA THR A 80 -23.72 1.75 4.77
C THR A 80 -25.23 1.45 4.68
N PRO A 81 -26.12 2.34 5.17
CA PRO A 81 -27.56 2.15 5.01
C PRO A 81 -27.93 2.24 3.53
N LYS A 82 -28.81 1.33 3.10
CA LYS A 82 -29.33 1.20 1.73
C LYS A 82 -30.15 2.42 1.31
#